data_AF-A0AAJ0XJK8-F1
#
_entry.id   AF-A0AAJ0XJK8-F1
#
_cell.length_a   1.000
_cell.length_b   1.000
_cell.length_c   1.000
_cell.angle_alpha   90.00
_cell.angle_beta   90.00
_cell.angle_gamma   90.00
#
_symmetry.space_group_name_H-M   'P 1'
#
loop_
_entity.id
_entity.type
_entity.pdbx_description
1 polymer ?
#
loop_
_entity_poly.entity_id
_entity_poly.type
_entity_poly.pdbx_seq_one_letter_code
_entity_poly.pdbx_strand_id
1 'polypeptide(L)'
;MPQLRQQRGILVDTADKVSRRGADAFPAMHEMQALMERIWLIFMYILGISQGHDASACLVKDGKVLAAAEEERFNRIKHSVGFSTPVLATDFCLKYAGITRDDVDYVAIDMQDPYKMYSSQLAKLLRPRYIISGYTASGILRLLFNLHRWKIENNPFKLDDIGIPAKKFRYIRHHDAHAASAFRCSGFRDADVLVIDGVGETDATSFYKASGDEITPTKRISIPDSLGLWYGA
;
A
#
# COMPACT_ATOMS: atom_id res chain seq x y z
N MET A 1 4.08 -30.72 -5.39
CA MET A 1 4.65 -29.35 -5.56
C MET A 1 5.98 -29.24 -6.35
N PRO A 2 6.75 -30.29 -6.72
CA PRO A 2 7.94 -30.12 -7.57
C PRO A 2 7.64 -29.80 -9.06
N GLN A 3 6.50 -30.28 -9.57
CA GLN A 3 6.16 -30.21 -10.99
C GLN A 3 5.85 -28.78 -11.50
N LEU A 4 5.36 -27.89 -10.61
CA LEU A 4 5.06 -26.49 -10.96
C LEU A 4 6.31 -25.61 -11.07
N ARG A 5 7.38 -25.92 -10.32
CA ARG A 5 8.69 -25.24 -10.45
C ARG A 5 9.38 -25.59 -11.77
N GLN A 6 9.21 -26.82 -12.27
CA GLN A 6 9.74 -27.23 -13.57
C GLN A 6 9.06 -26.48 -14.73
N GLN A 7 7.76 -26.23 -14.65
CA GLN A 7 7.04 -25.44 -15.66
C GLN A 7 7.49 -23.97 -15.71
N ARG A 8 7.84 -23.35 -14.57
CA ARG A 8 8.42 -22.00 -14.52
C ARG A 8 9.77 -21.89 -15.24
N GLY A 9 10.62 -22.92 -15.19
CA GLY A 9 11.92 -22.92 -15.88
C GLY A 9 11.81 -23.15 -17.39
N ILE A 10 10.85 -23.96 -17.83
CA ILE A 10 10.65 -24.31 -19.25
C ILE A 10 10.14 -23.11 -20.07
N LEU A 11 9.29 -22.26 -19.48
CA LEU A 11 8.74 -21.06 -20.13
C LEU A 11 9.78 -19.95 -20.38
N VAL A 12 10.80 -19.84 -19.53
CA VAL A 12 11.85 -18.81 -19.68
C VAL A 12 12.86 -19.22 -20.77
N ASP A 13 13.26 -20.49 -20.83
CA ASP A 13 14.22 -20.99 -21.84
C ASP A 13 13.64 -21.04 -23.27
N THR A 14 12.31 -21.13 -23.41
CA THR A 14 11.66 -21.04 -24.73
C THR A 14 11.59 -19.61 -25.27
N ALA A 15 11.44 -18.61 -24.41
CA ALA A 15 11.42 -17.20 -24.83
C ALA A 15 12.78 -16.74 -25.38
N ASP A 16 13.89 -17.14 -24.73
CA ASP A 16 15.24 -16.76 -25.17
C ASP A 16 15.65 -17.39 -26.50
N LYS A 17 15.19 -18.61 -26.80
CA LYS A 17 15.47 -19.30 -28.07
C LYS A 17 14.72 -18.73 -29.28
N VAL A 18 13.56 -18.10 -29.05
CA VAL A 18 12.75 -17.49 -30.13
C VAL A 18 13.29 -16.11 -30.54
N SER A 19 13.97 -15.39 -29.65
CA SER A 19 14.56 -14.07 -29.92
C SER A 19 15.64 -14.05 -31.03
N ARG A 20 16.17 -15.22 -31.44
CA ARG A 20 17.29 -15.33 -32.39
C ARG A 20 16.88 -15.57 -33.85
N ARG A 21 15.58 -15.63 -34.17
CA ARG A 21 15.10 -15.85 -35.56
C ARG A 21 14.18 -14.73 -36.04
N GLY A 22 14.75 -13.81 -36.84
CA GLY A 22 14.07 -13.08 -37.94
C GLY A 22 12.95 -12.10 -37.60
N ALA A 23 13.03 -10.89 -38.17
CA ALA A 23 12.21 -9.73 -37.83
C ALA A 23 10.75 -9.72 -38.32
N ASP A 24 10.20 -10.85 -38.78
CA ASP A 24 8.88 -10.89 -39.45
C ASP A 24 7.76 -11.54 -38.61
N ALA A 25 8.00 -11.83 -37.32
CA ALA A 25 7.06 -12.51 -36.40
C ALA A 25 6.41 -11.59 -35.33
N PHE A 26 6.33 -10.27 -35.58
CA PHE A 26 6.12 -9.28 -34.52
C PHE A 26 4.69 -9.01 -34.00
N PRO A 27 3.57 -9.37 -34.66
CA PRO A 27 2.23 -9.25 -34.04
C PRO A 27 2.03 -10.26 -32.90
N ALA A 28 2.50 -11.50 -33.09
CA ALA A 28 2.35 -12.59 -32.13
C ALA A 28 3.17 -12.38 -30.86
N MET A 29 4.28 -11.65 -30.93
CA MET A 29 5.12 -11.31 -29.76
C MET A 29 4.42 -10.32 -28.82
N HIS A 30 3.73 -9.31 -29.36
CA HIS A 30 2.95 -8.38 -28.54
C HIS A 30 1.72 -9.05 -27.91
N GLU A 31 1.02 -9.89 -28.67
CA GLU A 31 -0.10 -10.68 -28.14
C GLU A 31 0.36 -11.70 -27.09
N MET A 32 1.51 -12.36 -27.31
CA MET A 32 2.08 -13.30 -26.35
C MET A 32 2.61 -12.59 -25.12
N GLN A 33 3.17 -11.39 -25.24
CA GLN A 33 3.58 -10.57 -24.10
C GLN A 33 2.36 -10.07 -23.31
N ALA A 34 1.30 -9.61 -23.98
CA ALA A 34 0.04 -9.23 -23.33
C ALA A 34 -0.66 -10.43 -22.68
N LEU A 35 -0.60 -11.61 -23.31
CA LEU A 35 -1.11 -12.87 -22.75
C LEU A 35 -0.26 -13.30 -21.55
N MET A 36 1.07 -13.18 -21.63
CA MET A 36 1.95 -13.44 -20.50
C MET A 36 1.67 -12.48 -19.37
N GLU A 37 1.54 -11.17 -19.61
CA GLU A 37 1.14 -10.20 -18.56
C GLU A 37 -0.23 -10.56 -17.96
N ARG A 38 -1.21 -10.93 -18.77
CA ARG A 38 -2.52 -11.39 -18.29
C ARG A 38 -2.42 -12.69 -17.48
N ILE A 39 -1.56 -13.64 -17.87
CA ILE A 39 -1.32 -14.88 -17.13
C ILE A 39 -0.57 -14.59 -15.82
N TRP A 40 0.41 -13.69 -15.83
CA TRP A 40 1.11 -13.21 -14.64
C TRP A 40 0.12 -12.54 -13.66
N LEU A 41 -0.83 -11.75 -14.17
CA LEU A 41 -1.91 -11.16 -13.37
C LEU A 41 -2.89 -12.20 -12.76
N ILE A 42 -2.93 -13.44 -13.26
CA ILE A 42 -3.78 -14.55 -12.77
C ILE A 42 -3.07 -15.37 -11.66
N PHE A 43 -1.81 -15.07 -11.36
CA PHE A 43 -1.05 -15.74 -10.30
C PHE A 43 -0.49 -14.77 -9.26
N MET A 44 -0.96 -13.52 -9.23
CA MET A 44 -0.31 -12.47 -8.48
C MET A 44 -0.89 -12.34 -7.07
N TYR A 45 -0.03 -12.47 -6.07
CA TYR A 45 -0.35 -12.21 -4.67
C TYR A 45 0.18 -10.85 -4.23
N ILE A 46 -0.73 -9.99 -3.79
CA ILE A 46 -0.40 -8.68 -3.22
C ILE A 46 -0.78 -8.68 -1.74
N LEU A 47 0.19 -8.38 -0.89
CA LEU A 47 -0.04 -8.18 0.54
C LEU A 47 -0.17 -6.67 0.84
N GLY A 48 -1.37 -6.21 1.16
CA GLY A 48 -1.60 -4.89 1.73
C GLY A 48 -1.25 -4.87 3.21
N ILE A 49 -0.52 -3.84 3.63
CA ILE A 49 -0.10 -3.61 5.01
C ILE A 49 -0.48 -2.19 5.41
N SER A 50 -1.14 -2.07 6.55
CA SER A 50 -1.33 -0.81 7.26
C SER A 50 -0.49 -0.78 8.53
N GLN A 51 0.24 0.31 8.72
CA GLN A 51 1.04 0.57 9.93
C GLN A 51 0.53 1.81 10.65
N GLY A 52 0.43 1.74 11.98
CA GLY A 52 0.05 2.89 12.79
C GLY A 52 -0.95 2.51 13.87
N HIS A 53 -1.96 3.36 14.03
CA HIS A 53 -3.17 3.01 14.76
C HIS A 53 -4.01 2.12 13.83
N ASP A 54 -4.46 0.96 14.33
CA ASP A 54 -5.19 -0.05 13.55
C ASP A 54 -4.32 -0.85 12.54
N ALA A 55 -3.12 -1.23 12.99
CA ALA A 55 -2.23 -2.11 12.22
C ALA A 55 -2.96 -3.36 11.69
N SER A 56 -2.84 -3.62 10.39
CA SER A 56 -3.64 -4.64 9.70
C SER A 56 -2.96 -5.17 8.44
N ALA A 57 -3.37 -6.37 8.02
CA ALA A 57 -2.90 -7.01 6.79
C ALA A 57 -4.08 -7.49 5.93
N CYS A 58 -3.92 -7.41 4.61
CA CYS A 58 -4.88 -7.87 3.63
C CYS A 58 -4.16 -8.59 2.48
N LEU A 59 -4.57 -9.82 2.16
CA LEU A 59 -4.04 -10.56 1.03
C LEU A 59 -5.03 -10.53 -0.12
N VAL A 60 -4.57 -10.02 -1.26
CA VAL A 60 -5.31 -9.96 -2.51
C VAL A 60 -4.68 -10.92 -3.50
N LYS A 61 -5.52 -11.66 -4.22
CA LYS A 61 -5.11 -12.50 -5.35
C LYS A 61 -6.01 -12.18 -6.55
N ASP A 62 -5.40 -11.82 -7.67
CA ASP A 62 -6.09 -11.54 -8.94
C ASP A 62 -7.23 -10.52 -8.78
N GLY A 63 -6.98 -9.46 -8.00
CA GLY A 63 -7.96 -8.41 -7.69
C GLY A 63 -9.04 -8.79 -6.67
N LYS A 64 -9.01 -10.01 -6.12
CA LYS A 64 -9.96 -10.47 -5.09
C LYS A 64 -9.30 -10.54 -3.73
N VAL A 65 -9.96 -9.99 -2.72
CA VAL A 65 -9.54 -10.14 -1.32
C VAL A 65 -9.74 -11.60 -0.91
N LEU A 66 -8.66 -12.27 -0.50
CA LEU A 66 -8.70 -13.64 0.03
C LEU A 66 -8.87 -13.63 1.55
N ALA A 67 -8.11 -12.77 2.24
CA ALA A 67 -8.13 -12.63 3.69
C ALA A 67 -7.76 -11.20 4.08
N ALA A 68 -8.36 -10.69 5.14
CA ALA A 68 -7.97 -9.44 5.77
C ALA A 68 -8.20 -9.55 7.28
N ALA A 69 -7.27 -9.02 8.07
CA ALA A 69 -7.40 -9.03 9.52
C ALA A 69 -6.63 -7.86 10.14
N GLU A 70 -7.15 -7.38 11.27
CA GLU A 70 -6.47 -6.41 12.13
C GLU A 70 -5.62 -7.14 13.17
N GLU A 71 -4.45 -6.58 13.48
CA GLU A 71 -3.50 -7.15 14.43
C GLU A 71 -4.09 -7.26 15.85
N GLU A 72 -5.00 -6.34 16.22
CA GLU A 72 -5.63 -6.33 17.55
C GLU A 72 -6.47 -7.57 17.86
N ARG A 73 -6.93 -8.27 16.81
CA ARG A 73 -7.67 -9.53 16.93
C ARG A 73 -6.77 -10.64 17.46
N PHE A 74 -5.46 -10.56 17.22
CA PHE A 74 -4.48 -11.56 17.60
C PHE A 74 -3.70 -11.18 18.86
N ASN A 75 -3.14 -9.96 18.91
CA ASN A 75 -2.32 -9.52 20.06
C ASN A 75 -3.16 -9.05 21.27
N ARG A 76 -4.47 -8.83 21.08
CA ARG A 76 -5.44 -8.36 22.09
C ARG A 76 -5.14 -6.98 22.67
N ILE A 77 -4.29 -6.20 21.99
CA ILE A 77 -3.99 -4.80 22.29
C ILE A 77 -4.86 -3.95 21.37
N LYS A 78 -5.81 -3.23 21.96
CA LYS A 78 -6.75 -2.39 21.21
C LYS A 78 -6.00 -1.35 20.37
N HIS A 79 -6.40 -1.20 19.11
CA HIS A 79 -5.78 -0.39 18.05
C HIS A 79 -4.33 -0.76 17.72
N SER A 80 -3.81 -1.86 18.29
CA SER A 80 -2.41 -2.29 18.16
C SER A 80 -1.42 -1.12 18.23
N VAL A 81 -1.65 -0.26 19.23
CA VAL A 81 -0.95 1.02 19.40
C VAL A 81 0.56 0.86 19.40
N GLY A 82 1.28 1.82 18.81
CA GLY A 82 2.75 1.85 18.83
C GLY A 82 3.45 1.68 17.49
N PHE A 83 2.75 1.87 16.35
CA PHE A 83 3.30 1.60 15.00
C PHE A 83 3.82 0.17 14.89
N SER A 84 3.00 -0.79 15.33
CA SER A 84 3.32 -2.20 15.22
C SER A 84 3.21 -2.64 13.76
N THR A 85 4.21 -3.39 13.31
CA THR A 85 4.11 -4.14 12.06
C THR A 85 3.11 -5.29 12.29
N PRO A 86 2.08 -5.47 11.43
CA PRO A 86 1.01 -6.44 11.65
C PRO A 86 1.46 -7.87 11.28
N VAL A 87 2.38 -8.43 12.07
CA VAL A 87 3.00 -9.74 11.81
C VAL A 87 1.97 -10.87 11.97
N LEU A 88 1.15 -10.84 13.03
CA LEU A 88 0.19 -11.91 13.29
C LEU A 88 -0.94 -11.92 12.26
N ALA A 89 -1.43 -10.74 11.87
CA ALA A 89 -2.40 -10.61 10.79
C ALA A 89 -1.83 -11.05 9.44
N THR A 90 -0.56 -10.75 9.18
CA THR A 90 0.14 -11.24 7.97
C THR A 90 0.22 -12.76 7.96
N ASP A 91 0.68 -13.37 9.05
CA ASP A 91 0.78 -14.83 9.18
C ASP A 91 -0.58 -15.51 9.00
N PHE A 92 -1.64 -14.92 9.57
CA PHE A 92 -3.01 -15.37 9.35
C PHE A 92 -3.38 -15.37 7.87
N CYS A 93 -3.16 -14.26 7.15
CA CYS A 93 -3.53 -14.15 5.74
C CYS A 93 -2.78 -15.16 4.85
N LEU A 94 -1.47 -15.32 5.06
CA LEU A 94 -0.66 -16.28 4.31
C LEU A 94 -1.09 -17.72 4.60
N LYS A 95 -1.32 -18.05 5.89
CA LYS A 95 -1.81 -19.37 6.30
C LYS A 95 -3.18 -19.68 5.72
N TYR A 96 -4.10 -18.71 5.70
CA TYR A 96 -5.43 -18.86 5.14
C TYR A 96 -5.39 -19.22 3.64
N ALA A 97 -4.47 -18.59 2.88
CA ALA A 97 -4.27 -18.88 1.47
C ALA A 97 -3.37 -20.11 1.20
N GLY A 98 -2.75 -20.70 2.24
CA GLY A 98 -1.84 -21.83 2.10
C GLY A 98 -0.55 -21.50 1.34
N ILE A 99 -0.11 -20.23 1.41
CA ILE A 99 1.11 -19.75 0.73
C ILE A 99 2.17 -19.31 1.74
N THR A 100 3.37 -19.08 1.24
CA THR A 100 4.51 -18.57 2.02
C THR A 100 4.85 -17.13 1.66
N ARG A 101 5.71 -16.49 2.44
CA ARG A 101 6.22 -15.13 2.18
C ARG A 101 6.93 -15.01 0.82
N ASP A 102 7.52 -16.10 0.33
CA ASP A 102 8.22 -16.13 -0.97
C ASP A 102 7.24 -16.01 -2.15
N ASP A 103 6.00 -16.46 -1.96
CA ASP A 103 4.94 -16.45 -2.97
C ASP A 103 4.29 -15.07 -3.14
N VAL A 104 4.53 -14.13 -2.22
CA VAL A 104 4.01 -12.76 -2.30
C VAL A 104 4.81 -11.97 -3.34
N ASP A 105 4.16 -11.42 -4.37
CA ASP A 105 4.83 -10.67 -5.43
C ASP A 105 5.15 -9.23 -5.01
N TYR A 106 4.17 -8.56 -4.39
CA TYR A 106 4.27 -7.18 -3.92
C TYR A 106 3.70 -7.01 -2.52
N VAL A 107 4.26 -6.05 -1.79
CA VAL A 107 3.69 -5.56 -0.52
C VAL A 107 3.29 -4.11 -0.73
N ALA A 108 2.00 -3.80 -0.64
CA ALA A 108 1.48 -2.45 -0.72
C ALA A 108 1.37 -1.87 0.69
N ILE A 109 2.00 -0.72 0.92
CA ILE A 109 2.01 -0.03 2.22
C ILE A 109 1.19 1.24 2.06
N ASP A 110 0.19 1.45 2.90
CA ASP A 110 -0.76 2.57 2.85
C ASP A 110 -0.21 3.90 3.40
N MET A 111 1.07 4.15 3.13
CA MET A 111 1.75 5.39 3.48
C MET A 111 2.55 5.90 2.29
N GLN A 112 2.66 7.23 2.15
CA GLN A 112 3.62 7.85 1.27
C GLN A 112 5.05 7.39 1.56
N ASP A 113 5.87 7.28 0.51
CA ASP A 113 7.30 7.01 0.62
C ASP A 113 7.94 7.86 1.75
N PRO A 114 8.64 7.24 2.72
CA PRO A 114 9.23 7.90 3.87
C PRO A 114 10.09 9.13 3.54
N TYR A 115 10.86 9.09 2.46
CA TYR A 115 11.74 10.19 2.04
C TYR A 115 10.92 11.38 1.54
N LYS A 116 9.84 11.12 0.81
CA LYS A 116 8.90 12.17 0.37
C LYS A 116 8.06 12.71 1.52
N MET A 117 7.71 11.83 2.48
CA MET A 117 6.98 12.24 3.67
C MET A 117 7.80 13.26 4.48
N TYR A 118 9.10 13.03 4.69
CA TYR A 118 9.93 13.95 5.46
C TYR A 118 9.96 15.38 4.89
N SER A 119 10.22 15.51 3.59
CA SER A 119 10.27 16.81 2.92
C SER A 119 8.91 17.52 2.94
N SER A 120 7.81 16.78 2.75
CA SER A 120 6.46 17.35 2.80
C SER A 120 6.06 17.81 4.22
N GLN A 121 6.49 17.09 5.25
CA GLN A 121 6.24 17.46 6.65
C GLN A 121 6.99 18.74 7.04
N LEU A 122 8.27 18.84 6.69
CA LEU A 122 9.05 20.04 6.97
C LEU A 122 8.46 21.27 6.26
N ALA A 123 8.07 21.13 4.99
CA ALA A 123 7.45 22.22 4.22
C ALA A 123 6.12 22.71 4.83
N LYS A 124 5.36 21.86 5.53
CA LYS A 124 4.12 22.27 6.22
C LYS A 124 4.40 23.15 7.43
N LEU A 125 5.44 22.86 8.20
CA LEU A 125 5.76 23.62 9.40
C LEU A 125 6.10 25.08 9.10
N LEU A 126 6.57 25.36 7.88
CA LEU A 126 6.89 26.71 7.42
C LEU A 126 5.70 27.47 6.85
N ARG A 127 4.52 26.84 6.71
CA ARG A 127 3.34 27.49 6.11
C ARG A 127 2.54 28.29 7.14
N PRO A 128 2.23 29.58 6.88
CA PRO A 128 1.52 30.45 7.82
C PRO A 128 0.21 29.85 8.37
N ARG A 129 -0.54 29.16 7.51
CA ARG A 129 -1.81 28.54 7.88
C ARG A 129 -1.67 27.50 9.01
N TYR A 130 -0.60 26.72 8.98
CA TYR A 130 -0.35 25.69 10.00
C TYR A 130 0.08 26.34 11.32
N ILE A 131 0.85 27.43 11.25
CA ILE A 131 1.26 28.22 12.42
C ILE A 131 0.04 28.82 13.12
N ILE A 132 -0.82 29.50 12.36
CA ILE A 132 -2.01 30.18 12.89
C ILE A 132 -2.99 29.17 13.50
N SER A 133 -3.13 27.98 12.90
CA SER A 133 -4.02 26.93 13.42
C SER A 133 -3.56 26.26 14.72
N GLY A 134 -2.35 26.55 15.22
CA GLY A 134 -1.75 25.84 16.36
C GLY A 134 -1.27 24.41 16.02
N TYR A 135 -1.55 23.91 14.81
CA TYR A 135 -1.10 22.61 14.32
C TYR A 135 0.43 22.49 14.25
N THR A 136 1.17 23.60 14.23
CA THR A 136 2.64 23.56 14.28
C THR A 136 3.18 23.04 15.60
N ALA A 137 2.52 23.25 16.74
CA ALA A 137 3.01 22.72 18.02
C ALA A 137 2.94 21.18 18.06
N SER A 138 1.79 20.61 17.68
CA SER A 138 1.62 19.16 17.53
C SER A 138 2.45 18.60 16.37
N GLY A 139 2.56 19.34 15.26
CA GLY A 139 3.37 18.99 14.10
C GLY A 139 4.87 18.94 14.40
N ILE A 140 5.41 19.87 15.19
CA ILE A 140 6.79 19.87 15.67
C ILE A 140 7.02 18.68 16.59
N LEU A 141 6.12 18.42 17.54
CA LEU A 141 6.22 17.26 18.42
C LEU A 141 6.23 15.95 17.63
N ARG A 142 5.33 15.81 16.64
CA ARG A 142 5.26 14.65 15.74
C ARG A 142 6.51 14.52 14.86
N LEU A 143 7.05 15.64 14.36
CA LEU A 143 8.31 15.64 13.60
C LEU A 143 9.48 15.19 14.47
N LEU A 144 9.60 15.72 15.69
CA LEU A 144 10.64 15.33 16.64
C LEU A 144 10.52 13.85 17.02
N PHE A 145 9.30 13.36 17.24
CA PHE A 145 9.03 11.93 17.49
C PHE A 145 9.49 11.06 16.30
N ASN A 146 9.13 11.43 15.07
CA ASN A 146 9.53 10.73 13.85
C ASN A 146 11.06 10.77 13.63
N LEU A 147 11.72 11.90 13.93
CA LEU A 147 13.17 12.06 13.83
C LEU A 147 13.92 11.25 14.90
N HIS A 148 13.41 11.23 16.13
CA HIS A 148 13.94 10.44 17.23
C HIS A 148 13.87 8.95 16.90
N ARG A 149 12.73 8.49 16.39
CA ARG A 149 12.55 7.14 15.81
C ARG A 149 13.57 6.84 14.71
N TRP A 150 13.71 7.73 13.73
CA TRP A 150 14.67 7.56 12.63
C TRP A 150 16.11 7.37 13.14
N LYS A 151 16.52 8.14 14.15
CA LYS A 151 17.87 8.04 14.75
C LYS A 151 18.07 6.81 15.64
N ILE A 152 17.06 6.37 16.38
CA ILE A 152 17.20 5.26 17.34
C ILE A 152 17.01 3.90 16.67
N GLU A 153 16.04 3.78 15.77
CA GLU A 153 15.67 2.49 15.19
C GLU A 153 16.37 2.24 13.85
N ASN A 154 17.08 3.25 13.32
CA ASN A 154 17.71 3.31 12.00
C ASN A 154 16.77 3.01 10.82
N ASN A 155 15.47 2.81 11.05
CA ASN A 155 14.45 2.66 10.02
C ASN A 155 13.05 2.73 10.68
N PRO A 156 12.34 3.87 10.61
CA PRO A 156 11.03 4.06 11.27
C PRO A 156 9.89 3.20 10.67
N PHE A 157 10.19 2.38 9.66
CA PHE A 157 9.25 1.53 8.94
C PHE A 157 9.78 0.11 8.80
N LYS A 158 10.44 -0.45 9.83
CA LYS A 158 10.91 -1.84 9.82
C LYS A 158 9.73 -2.80 9.67
N LEU A 159 9.43 -3.08 8.41
CA LEU A 159 8.64 -4.20 7.93
C LEU A 159 9.55 -5.43 7.75
N ASP A 160 10.80 -5.38 8.22
CA ASP A 160 11.72 -6.52 8.19
C ASP A 160 11.12 -7.71 8.95
N ASP A 161 10.33 -7.45 9.99
CA ASP A 161 9.60 -8.47 10.76
C ASP A 161 8.51 -9.19 9.93
N ILE A 162 8.07 -8.60 8.81
CA ILE A 162 7.21 -9.30 7.84
C ILE A 162 7.98 -10.42 7.15
N GLY A 163 9.31 -10.34 7.06
CA GLY A 163 10.13 -11.37 6.41
C GLY A 163 9.95 -11.40 4.89
N ILE A 164 9.55 -10.29 4.27
CA ILE A 164 9.47 -10.13 2.81
C ILE A 164 10.51 -9.10 2.37
N PRO A 165 11.30 -9.35 1.30
CA PRO A 165 12.33 -8.41 0.85
C PRO A 165 11.77 -7.03 0.50
N ALA A 166 12.37 -5.97 1.04
CA ALA A 166 11.94 -4.58 0.85
C ALA A 166 11.82 -4.13 -0.63
N LYS A 167 12.56 -4.76 -1.55
CA LYS A 167 12.42 -4.52 -3.00
C LYS A 167 11.01 -4.79 -3.55
N LYS A 168 10.22 -5.62 -2.87
CA LYS A 168 8.82 -5.92 -3.21
C LYS A 168 7.85 -4.85 -2.69
N PHE A 169 8.31 -3.90 -1.88
CA PHE A 169 7.44 -2.93 -1.23
C PHE A 169 7.07 -1.79 -2.18
N ARG A 170 5.81 -1.35 -2.10
CA ARG A 170 5.24 -0.26 -2.88
C ARG A 170 4.47 0.64 -1.93
N TYR A 171 4.90 1.89 -1.83
CA TYR A 171 4.26 2.90 -1.00
C TYR A 171 3.11 3.56 -1.78
N ILE A 172 1.91 3.48 -1.22
CA ILE A 172 0.68 4.05 -1.75
C ILE A 172 0.25 5.15 -0.78
N ARG A 173 -0.11 6.32 -1.28
CA ARG A 173 -0.55 7.41 -0.40
C ARG A 173 -1.78 6.97 0.39
N HIS A 174 -1.84 7.35 1.66
CA HIS A 174 -2.85 6.93 2.61
C HIS A 174 -4.29 7.16 2.12
N HIS A 175 -4.59 8.39 1.68
CA HIS A 175 -5.92 8.71 1.15
C HIS A 175 -6.22 8.00 -0.19
N ASP A 176 -5.20 7.68 -0.98
CA ASP A 176 -5.39 6.93 -2.23
C ASP A 176 -5.70 5.46 -1.92
N ALA A 177 -5.11 4.90 -0.87
CA ALA A 177 -5.46 3.59 -0.34
C ALA A 177 -6.90 3.56 0.20
N HIS A 178 -7.34 4.59 0.95
CA HIS A 178 -8.75 4.73 1.37
C HIS A 178 -9.71 4.82 0.18
N ALA A 179 -9.39 5.63 -0.82
CA ALA A 179 -10.23 5.75 -2.01
C ALA A 179 -10.32 4.41 -2.77
N ALA A 180 -9.20 3.70 -2.89
CA ALA A 180 -9.15 2.39 -3.54
C ALA A 180 -9.93 1.33 -2.76
N SER A 181 -9.82 1.27 -1.43
CA SER A 181 -10.53 0.27 -0.64
C SER A 181 -12.05 0.46 -0.70
N ALA A 182 -12.53 1.70 -0.76
CA ALA A 182 -13.94 2.00 -0.94
C ALA A 182 -14.42 1.69 -2.37
N PHE A 183 -13.77 2.27 -3.38
CA PHE A 183 -14.23 2.15 -4.77
C PHE A 183 -14.14 0.72 -5.30
N ARG A 184 -12.99 0.05 -5.11
CA ARG A 184 -12.75 -1.30 -5.67
C ARG A 184 -13.63 -2.37 -5.00
N CYS A 185 -14.16 -2.10 -3.81
CA CYS A 185 -15.09 -3.00 -3.11
C CYS A 185 -16.57 -2.62 -3.30
N SER A 186 -16.87 -1.52 -4.00
CA SER A 186 -18.22 -0.97 -4.07
C SER A 186 -19.16 -1.67 -5.07
N GLY A 187 -18.58 -2.37 -6.07
CA GLY A 187 -19.34 -2.94 -7.19
C GLY A 187 -19.75 -1.92 -8.26
N PHE A 188 -19.46 -0.64 -8.09
CA PHE A 188 -19.69 0.38 -9.13
C PHE A 188 -18.56 0.39 -10.15
N ARG A 189 -18.92 0.58 -11.42
CA ARG A 189 -17.95 0.83 -12.50
C ARG A 189 -17.41 2.25 -12.47
N ASP A 190 -18.25 3.22 -12.11
CA ASP A 190 -17.95 4.65 -12.11
C ASP A 190 -18.51 5.28 -10.84
N ALA A 191 -17.71 6.10 -10.14
CA ALA A 191 -18.13 6.77 -8.92
C ALA A 191 -17.27 8.03 -8.62
N ASP A 192 -17.88 9.01 -7.95
CA ASP A 192 -17.13 10.00 -7.19
C ASP A 192 -16.82 9.43 -5.80
N VAL A 193 -15.58 9.57 -5.34
CA VAL A 193 -15.13 9.05 -4.04
C VAL A 193 -14.73 10.21 -3.14
N LEU A 194 -15.24 10.19 -1.90
CA LEU A 194 -14.93 11.14 -0.86
C LEU A 194 -14.26 10.42 0.31
N VAL A 195 -13.05 10.83 0.63
CA VAL A 195 -12.32 10.38 1.83
C VAL A 195 -12.32 11.53 2.82
N ILE A 196 -12.92 11.32 3.99
CA ILE A 196 -12.86 12.24 5.15
C ILE A 196 -12.13 11.49 6.24
N ASP A 197 -10.99 12.03 6.68
CA ASP A 197 -10.11 11.40 7.65
C ASP A 197 -9.67 12.41 8.72
N GLY A 198 -9.14 11.90 9.84
CA GLY A 198 -8.45 12.72 10.83
C GLY A 198 -7.16 13.30 10.24
N VAL A 199 -6.21 12.43 9.88
CA VAL A 199 -4.85 12.82 9.48
C VAL A 199 -4.28 11.81 8.48
N GLY A 200 -4.25 12.19 7.20
CA GLY A 200 -3.36 11.56 6.23
C GLY A 200 -1.93 12.09 6.34
N GLU A 201 -1.15 12.00 5.26
CA GLU A 201 0.19 12.59 5.26
C GLU A 201 0.06 14.11 5.23
N THR A 202 -0.63 14.65 4.21
CA THR A 202 -0.86 16.09 3.99
C THR A 202 -2.33 16.48 4.07
N ASP A 203 -3.20 15.52 3.78
CA ASP A 203 -4.61 15.76 3.50
C ASP A 203 -5.45 15.31 4.71
N ALA A 204 -6.56 16.00 4.92
CA ALA A 204 -7.60 15.62 5.87
C ALA A 204 -8.88 15.19 5.14
N THR A 205 -9.08 15.70 3.93
CA THR A 205 -10.20 15.30 3.07
C THR A 205 -9.73 15.28 1.63
N SER A 206 -10.15 14.28 0.85
CA SER A 206 -9.84 14.20 -0.57
C SER A 206 -11.01 13.70 -1.40
N PHE A 207 -11.07 14.20 -2.62
CA PHE A 207 -12.11 13.93 -3.60
C PHE A 207 -11.45 13.25 -4.80
N TYR A 208 -12.12 12.25 -5.36
CA TYR A 208 -11.64 11.52 -6.52
C TYR A 208 -12.76 11.27 -7.51
N LYS A 209 -12.38 11.15 -8.77
CA LYS A 209 -13.18 10.53 -9.83
C LYS A 209 -12.63 9.15 -10.11
N ALA A 210 -13.49 8.14 -10.07
CA ALA A 210 -13.12 6.76 -10.31
C ALA A 210 -13.95 6.17 -11.46
N SER A 211 -13.28 5.49 -12.39
CA SER A 211 -13.89 4.88 -13.57
C SER A 211 -13.08 3.66 -14.01
N GLY A 212 -13.73 2.51 -14.13
CA GLY A 212 -13.06 1.24 -14.40
C GLY A 212 -11.98 0.95 -13.37
N ASP A 213 -10.72 0.91 -13.79
CA ASP A 213 -9.56 0.66 -12.92
C ASP A 213 -8.85 1.94 -12.44
N GLU A 214 -9.25 3.10 -12.95
CA GLU A 214 -8.61 4.38 -12.67
C GLU A 214 -9.27 5.09 -11.49
N ILE A 215 -8.45 5.68 -10.63
CA ILE A 215 -8.88 6.52 -9.50
C ILE A 215 -8.03 7.78 -9.52
N THR A 216 -8.63 8.91 -9.88
CA THR A 216 -7.91 10.17 -10.07
C THR A 216 -8.34 11.20 -9.02
N PRO A 217 -7.40 11.74 -8.22
CA PRO A 217 -7.72 12.79 -7.27
C PRO A 217 -8.08 14.09 -7.98
N THR A 218 -9.19 14.72 -7.57
CA THR A 218 -9.67 15.98 -8.14
C THR A 218 -9.45 17.16 -7.21
N LYS A 219 -9.56 16.94 -5.89
CA LYS A 219 -9.37 17.99 -4.88
C LYS A 219 -8.89 17.39 -3.56
N ARG A 220 -8.09 18.16 -2.81
CA ARG A 220 -7.60 17.81 -1.48
C ARG A 220 -7.73 19.01 -0.55
N ILE A 221 -8.13 18.75 0.68
CA ILE A 221 -8.20 19.71 1.79
C ILE A 221 -7.14 19.28 2.80
N SER A 222 -6.30 20.23 3.22
CA SER A 222 -5.14 19.93 4.07
C SER A 222 -5.43 20.08 5.57
N ILE A 223 -4.69 19.35 6.40
CA ILE A 223 -4.77 19.36 7.86
C ILE A 223 -4.14 20.67 8.39
N PRO A 224 -4.87 21.80 8.38
CA PRO A 224 -5.62 22.03 9.62
C PRO A 224 -7.14 21.95 9.50
N ASP A 225 -7.73 21.87 8.31
CA ASP A 225 -9.20 21.88 8.16
C ASP A 225 -9.75 20.46 8.22
N SER A 226 -9.36 19.71 9.25
CA SER A 226 -9.76 18.32 9.43
C SER A 226 -11.06 18.23 10.24
N LEU A 227 -12.12 17.75 9.59
CA LEU A 227 -13.36 17.39 10.29
C LEU A 227 -13.16 16.21 11.23
N GLY A 228 -12.26 15.26 10.89
CA GLY A 228 -11.95 14.12 11.73
C GLY A 228 -11.25 14.52 13.03
N LEU A 229 -10.26 15.42 12.96
CA LEU A 229 -9.64 15.97 14.17
C LEU A 229 -10.60 16.84 14.97
N TRP A 230 -11.45 17.62 14.31
CA TRP A 230 -12.45 18.43 15.00
C TRP A 230 -13.45 17.56 15.78
N TYR A 231 -13.91 16.46 15.19
CA TYR A 231 -14.84 15.53 15.84
C TYR A 231 -14.18 14.69 16.94
N GLY A 232 -12.89 14.37 16.79
CA GLY A 232 -12.13 13.55 17.75
C GLY A 232 -11.55 14.30 18.94
N ALA A 233 -11.68 15.63 19.02
CA ALA A 233 -11.18 16.49 20.10
C ALA A 233 -12.18 16.57 21.27
#